data_AF-A0A358M744-F1
#
_entry.id   AF-A0A358M744-F1
#
_cell.length_a   1.000
_cell.length_b   1.000
_cell.length_c   1.000
_cell.angle_alpha   90.00
_cell.angle_beta   90.00
_cell.angle_gamma   90.00
#
_symmetry.space_group_name_H-M   'P 1'
#
loop_
_entity.id
_entity.type
_entity.pdbx_description
1 polymer ?
#
loop_
_entity_poly.entity_id
_entity_poly.type
_entity_poly.pdbx_seq_one_letter_code
_entity_poly.pdbx_strand_id
1 'polypeptide(L)' 'MISKTGNELPIGFAMELASDLDAMDIFAEMSENDQQVWIDGARRMNTKDEMRRYVHSIADQMKQ' A
#
# COMPACT_ATOMS: atom_id res chain seq x y z
N MET A 1 3.18 -28.36 2.55
CA MET A 1 2.78 -27.24 1.67
C MET A 1 3.06 -25.97 2.44
N ILE A 2 4.03 -25.17 2.00
CA ILE A 2 4.41 -23.92 2.69
C ILE A 2 3.42 -22.86 2.20
N SER A 3 2.50 -22.46 3.06
CA SER A 3 1.41 -21.53 2.74
C SER A 3 1.88 -20.07 2.83
N LYS A 4 1.55 -19.30 1.78
CA LYS A 4 1.45 -17.83 1.72
C LYS A 4 2.70 -16.97 1.99
N THR A 5 3.51 -16.75 0.95
CA THR A 5 4.34 -15.53 0.81
C THR A 5 3.59 -14.37 0.10
N GLY A 6 2.29 -14.53 -0.17
CA GLY A 6 1.48 -13.54 -0.90
C GLY A 6 0.81 -12.47 -0.04
N ASN A 7 0.71 -12.65 1.29
CA ASN A 7 -0.05 -11.75 2.18
C ASN A 7 0.83 -10.82 3.03
N GLU A 8 2.16 -10.91 2.94
CA GLU A 8 3.02 -10.04 3.74
C GLU A 8 3.08 -8.64 3.12
N LEU A 9 2.71 -7.65 3.93
CA LEU A 9 2.76 -6.24 3.61
C LEU A 9 4.24 -5.83 3.43
N PRO A 10 4.65 -5.28 2.27
CA PRO A 10 6.02 -4.82 2.08
C PRO A 10 6.39 -3.82 3.18
N ILE A 11 7.52 -4.01 3.85
CA ILE A 11 7.91 -3.16 4.99
C ILE A 11 7.95 -1.67 4.60
N GLY A 12 8.50 -1.34 3.43
CA GLY A 12 8.53 0.04 2.93
C GLY A 12 7.14 0.62 2.68
N PHE A 13 6.18 -0.22 2.27
CA PHE A 13 4.79 0.19 2.10
C PHE A 13 4.11 0.44 3.45
N ALA A 14 4.28 -0.48 4.40
CA ALA A 14 3.77 -0.32 5.76
C ALA A 14 4.32 0.95 6.44
N MET A 15 5.61 1.23 6.25
CA MET A 15 6.27 2.42 6.82
C MET A 15 5.76 3.73 6.21
N GLU A 16 5.60 3.79 4.88
CA GLU A 16 5.09 5.00 4.22
C GLU A 16 3.60 5.19 4.51
N LEU A 17 2.78 4.12 4.59
CA LEU A 17 1.39 4.20 5.08
C LEU A 17 1.33 4.76 6.51
N ALA A 18 2.16 4.27 7.42
CA ALA A 18 2.20 4.80 8.79
C ALA A 18 2.65 6.27 8.87
N SER A 19 3.29 6.79 7.80
CA SER A 19 3.71 8.20 7.69
C SER A 19 2.64 9.10 7.06
N ASP A 20 1.60 8.52 6.48
CA ASP A 20 0.51 9.18 5.77
C ASP A 20 -0.82 8.60 6.25
N LEU A 21 -1.35 9.19 7.34
CA LEU A 21 -2.55 8.67 8.02
C LEU A 21 -3.78 8.67 7.11
N ASP A 22 -3.90 9.65 6.20
CA ASP A 22 -5.00 9.70 5.23
C ASP A 22 -4.94 8.48 4.28
N ALA A 23 -3.75 8.18 3.74
CA ALA A 23 -3.55 6.99 2.90
C ALA A 23 -3.78 5.69 3.69
N MET A 24 -3.36 5.64 4.97
CA MET A 24 -3.58 4.48 5.84
C MET A 24 -5.05 4.22 6.11
N ASP A 25 -5.83 5.25 6.43
CA ASP A 25 -7.27 5.12 6.71
C ASP A 25 -8.01 4.64 5.45
N ILE A 26 -7.73 5.25 4.30
CA ILE A 26 -8.32 4.83 3.02
C ILE A 26 -7.94 3.38 2.69
N PHE A 27 -6.68 3.01 2.86
CA PHE A 27 -6.22 1.63 2.63
C PHE A 27 -6.91 0.65 3.59
N ALA A 28 -7.12 1.03 4.86
CA ALA A 28 -7.77 0.18 5.86
C ALA A 28 -9.27 -0.03 5.57
N GLU A 29 -9.94 0.95 4.96
CA GLU A 29 -11.34 0.87 4.56
C GLU A 29 -11.58 0.06 3.26
N MET A 30 -10.54 -0.17 2.46
CA MET A 30 -10.63 -0.95 1.23
C MET A 30 -10.99 -2.42 1.48
N SER A 31 -11.61 -3.06 0.47
CA SER A 31 -11.81 -4.50 0.48
C SER A 31 -10.46 -5.23 0.47
N GLU A 32 -10.42 -6.48 0.98
CA GLU A 32 -9.18 -7.29 0.94
C GLU A 32 -8.63 -7.42 -0.48
N ASN A 33 -9.49 -7.51 -1.49
CA ASN A 33 -9.08 -7.60 -2.89
C ASN A 33 -8.41 -6.31 -3.38
N ASP A 34 -8.97 -5.16 -3.03
CA ASP A 34 -8.39 -3.86 -3.41
C ASP A 34 -7.09 -3.61 -2.66
N GLN A 35 -7.02 -3.95 -1.37
CA GLN A 35 -5.78 -3.93 -0.60
C GLN A 35 -4.69 -4.80 -1.26
N GLN A 36 -5.03 -6.00 -1.75
CA GLN A 36 -4.06 -6.84 -2.47
C GLN A 36 -3.54 -6.18 -3.76
N VAL A 37 -4.39 -5.47 -4.52
CA VAL A 37 -3.95 -4.71 -5.71
C VAL A 37 -2.87 -3.69 -5.34
N TRP A 38 -3.07 -2.97 -4.24
CA TRP A 38 -2.09 -2.00 -3.74
C TRP A 38 -0.82 -2.66 -3.20
N ILE A 39 -0.95 -3.76 -2.46
CA ILE A 39 0.19 -4.53 -1.96
C ILE A 39 1.06 -5.05 -3.12
N ASP A 40 0.42 -5.60 -4.15
CA ASP A 40 1.12 -6.11 -5.34
C ASP A 40 1.74 -4.98 -6.18
N GLY A 41 1.14 -3.79 -6.20
CA GLY A 41 1.75 -2.62 -6.79
C GLY A 41 2.95 -2.11 -6.01
N ALA A 42 2.87 -2.08 -4.68
CA ALA A 42 3.96 -1.65 -3.82
C ALA A 42 5.20 -2.55 -3.98
N ARG A 43 5.01 -3.85 -4.20
CA ARG A 43 6.11 -4.80 -4.50
C ARG A 43 6.90 -4.46 -5.77
N ARG A 44 6.34 -3.67 -6.68
CA ARG A 44 6.99 -3.24 -7.93
C ARG A 44 7.81 -1.96 -7.78
N MET A 45 7.70 -1.27 -6.64
CA MET A 45 8.44 -0.04 -6.38
C MET A 45 9.87 -0.38 -5.96
N ASN A 46 10.86 0.26 -6.58
CA ASN A 46 12.28 -0.05 -6.37
C ASN A 46 12.98 0.99 -5.49
N THR A 47 12.38 2.17 -5.34
CA THR A 47 12.94 3.28 -4.56
C THR A 47 11.98 3.80 -3.50
N LYS A 48 12.53 4.44 -2.46
CA LYS A 48 11.73 5.09 -1.42
C LYS A 48 10.82 6.18 -1.99
N ASP A 49 11.31 6.98 -2.94
CA ASP A 49 10.54 8.07 -3.54
C ASP A 49 9.41 7.55 -4.45
N GLU A 50 9.60 6.39 -5.09
CA GLU A 50 8.51 5.69 -5.79
C GLU A 50 7.47 5.19 -4.79
N MET A 51 7.88 4.54 -3.71
CA MET A 51 6.97 4.04 -2.66
C MET A 51 6.15 5.17 -2.04
N ARG A 52 6.78 6.29 -1.70
CA ARG A 52 6.10 7.46 -1.14
C ARG A 52 5.03 8.00 -2.08
N ARG A 53 5.40 8.23 -3.35
CA ARG A 53 4.46 8.72 -4.38
C ARG A 53 3.32 7.72 -4.60
N TYR A 54 3.63 6.43 -4.55
CA TYR A 54 2.64 5.37 -4.68
C TYR A 54 1.64 5.38 -3.51
N VAL A 55 2.11 5.49 -2.26
CA VAL A 55 1.25 5.62 -1.08
C VAL A 55 0.42 6.90 -1.12
N HIS A 56 1.01 8.05 -1.46
CA HIS A 56 0.25 9.31 -1.60
C HIS A 56 -0.87 9.21 -2.64
N SER A 57 -0.68 8.40 -3.70
CA SER A 57 -1.74 8.20 -4.70
C SER A 57 -2.98 7.48 -4.16
N ILE A 58 -2.85 6.76 -3.03
CA ILE A 58 -3.99 6.19 -2.29
C ILE A 58 -4.81 7.32 -1.66
N ALA A 59 -4.14 8.27 -0.98
CA ALA A 59 -4.80 9.42 -0.37
C ALA A 59 -5.51 10.32 -1.41
N ASP A 60 -4.93 10.43 -2.61
CA ASP A 60 -5.52 11.23 -3.69
C ASP A 60 -6.78 10.59 -4.31
N GLN A 61 -7.10 9.31 -4.06
CA GLN A 61 -8.33 8.68 -4.58
C GLN A 61 -9.62 9.31 -4.02
N MET A 62 -9.58 9.94 -2.85
CA MET A 62 -10.75 10.60 -2.23
C MET A 62 -10.99 12.04 -2.73
N LYS A 63 -10.10 12.60 -3.55
CA LYS A 63 -10.18 13.99 -4.04
C LYS A 63 -10.80 14.14 -5.44
N GLN A 64 -11.45 13.11 -5.98
CA GLN A 64 -12.16 13.18 -7.26
C GLN A 64 -13.67 13.08 -7.11
#